data_AF-A0A2D4FIE2-F1
#
_entry.id   AF-A0A2D4FIE2-F1
#
_cell.length_a   1.000
_cell.length_b   1.000
_cell.length_c   1.000
_cell.angle_alpha   90.00
_cell.angle_beta   90.00
_cell.angle_gamma   90.00
#
_symmetry.space_group_name_H-M   'P 1'
#
loop_
_entity.id
_entity.type
_entity.pdbx_description
1 polymer ?
#
loop_
_entity_poly.entity_id
_entity_poly.type
_entity_poly.pdbx_seq_one_letter_code
_entity_poly.pdbx_strand_id
1 'polypeptide(L)'
;MTLVQQAASVCQGDPFCRFDVLTTGDLALGNLTRASHRRFRQLQEDLKTVVSCGWLAPPANGEKSGTDYLRGSLLHFRCHPGYSLVGSASRRCQDNGAWSGTAASCLP
;
A
#
# COMPACT_ATOMS: atom_id res chain seq x y z
N MET A 1 36.96 -25.20 11.10
CA MET A 1 35.80 -24.88 10.25
C MET A 1 36.27 -23.93 9.15
N THR A 2 35.78 -24.06 7.92
CA THR A 2 36.14 -23.15 6.81
C THR A 2 35.32 -21.85 6.89
N LEU A 3 35.82 -20.76 6.30
CA LEU A 3 35.10 -19.48 6.23
C LEU A 3 33.70 -19.64 5.61
N VAL A 4 33.57 -20.53 4.62
CA VAL A 4 32.29 -20.88 3.98
C VAL A 4 31.31 -21.51 4.98
N GLN A 5 31.78 -22.40 5.85
CA GLN A 5 30.96 -23.00 6.91
C GLN A 5 30.54 -21.98 7.97
N GLN A 6 31.45 -21.08 8.35
CA GLN A 6 31.15 -20.00 9.28
C GLN A 6 30.14 -19.01 8.68
N ALA A 7 30.32 -18.61 7.42
CA ALA A 7 29.37 -17.77 6.68
C ALA A 7 27.97 -18.39 6.63
N ALA A 8 27.87 -19.70 6.42
CA ALA A 8 26.57 -20.39 6.43
C ALA A 8 25.86 -20.29 7.79
N SER A 9 26.60 -20.48 8.89
CA SER A 9 26.06 -20.36 10.25
C SER A 9 25.65 -18.91 10.62
N VAL A 10 26.49 -17.92 10.28
CA VAL A 10 26.24 -16.52 10.60
C VAL A 10 25.12 -15.96 9.71
N CYS A 11 25.13 -16.22 8.41
CA CYS A 11 24.22 -15.54 7.50
C CYS A 11 22.81 -16.14 7.46
N GLN A 12 22.61 -17.41 7.89
CA GLN A 12 21.29 -18.05 7.96
C GLN A 12 20.47 -17.88 6.66
N GLY A 13 21.14 -17.96 5.51
CA GLY A 13 20.52 -17.80 4.19
C GLY A 13 20.43 -16.37 3.65
N ASP A 14 20.88 -15.34 4.39
CA ASP A 14 20.97 -13.98 3.84
C ASP A 14 22.10 -13.87 2.80
N PRO A 15 21.79 -13.60 1.52
CA PRO A 15 22.78 -13.62 0.44
C PRO A 15 23.77 -12.46 0.52
N PHE A 16 23.37 -11.31 1.08
CA PHE A 16 24.21 -10.13 1.19
C PHE A 16 25.20 -10.27 2.33
N CYS A 17 24.74 -10.77 3.49
CA CYS A 17 25.65 -11.22 4.54
C CYS A 17 26.69 -12.20 4.00
N ARG A 18 26.25 -13.19 3.21
CA ARG A 18 27.16 -14.22 2.69
C ARG A 18 28.18 -13.63 1.71
N PHE A 19 27.76 -12.70 0.87
CA PHE A 19 28.67 -11.94 0.00
C PHE A 19 29.71 -11.16 0.82
N ASP A 20 29.27 -10.41 1.82
CA ASP A 20 30.17 -9.60 2.67
C ASP A 20 31.18 -10.48 3.39
N VAL A 21 30.75 -11.58 4.02
CA VAL A 21 31.66 -12.50 4.71
C VAL A 21 32.67 -13.13 3.74
N LEU A 22 32.22 -13.58 2.56
CA LEU A 22 33.10 -14.29 1.61
C LEU A 22 34.09 -13.36 0.90
N THR A 23 33.76 -12.08 0.78
CA THR A 23 34.63 -11.08 0.13
C THR A 23 35.58 -10.39 1.11
N THR A 24 35.15 -10.18 2.35
CA THR A 24 35.94 -9.47 3.37
C THR A 24 36.65 -10.38 4.35
N GLY A 25 36.16 -11.61 4.54
CA GLY A 25 36.61 -12.51 5.60
C GLY A 25 36.09 -12.13 7.00
N ASP A 26 35.26 -11.10 7.12
CA ASP A 26 34.79 -10.56 8.41
C ASP A 26 33.37 -11.07 8.75
N LEU A 27 33.31 -11.93 9.77
CA LEU A 27 32.05 -12.49 10.29
C LEU A 27 31.23 -11.48 11.11
N ALA A 28 31.89 -10.51 11.74
CA ALA A 28 31.21 -9.46 12.48
C ALA A 28 30.49 -8.52 11.51
N LEU A 29 31.16 -8.14 10.42
CA LEU A 29 30.56 -7.37 9.34
C LEU A 29 29.35 -8.12 8.74
N GLY A 30 29.51 -9.39 8.40
CA GLY A 30 28.39 -10.21 7.90
C GLY A 30 27.19 -10.24 8.85
N ASN A 31 27.45 -10.41 10.16
CA ASN A 31 26.39 -10.41 11.17
C ASN A 31 25.63 -9.07 11.21
N LEU A 32 26.33 -7.94 11.05
CA LEU A 32 25.73 -6.61 10.96
C LEU A 32 24.88 -6.47 9.69
N THR A 33 25.37 -6.92 8.53
CA THR A 33 24.61 -6.91 7.27
C THR A 33 23.32 -7.71 7.40
N ARG A 34 23.39 -8.94 7.93
CA ARG A 34 22.21 -9.76 8.22
C ARG A 34 21.23 -9.04 9.14
N ALA A 35 21.70 -8.43 10.22
CA ALA A 35 20.86 -7.70 11.15
C ALA A 35 20.17 -6.50 10.49
N SER A 36 20.90 -5.75 9.66
CA SER A 36 20.38 -4.64 8.85
C SER A 36 19.29 -5.13 7.88
N HIS A 37 19.53 -6.24 7.19
CA HIS A 37 18.59 -6.80 6.22
C HIS A 37 17.31 -7.32 6.88
N ARG A 38 17.44 -7.93 8.05
CA ARG A 38 16.28 -8.33 8.87
C ARG A 38 15.46 -7.12 9.30
N ARG A 39 16.12 -6.06 9.77
CA ARG A 39 15.46 -4.82 10.17
C ARG A 39 14.73 -4.18 8.99
N PHE A 40 15.36 -4.14 7.82
CA PHE A 40 14.74 -3.58 6.63
C PHE A 40 13.51 -4.38 6.18
N ARG A 41 13.59 -5.72 6.15
CA ARG A 41 12.43 -6.57 5.85
C ARG A 41 11.29 -6.37 6.84
N GLN A 42 11.58 -6.31 8.14
CA GLN A 42 10.56 -6.04 9.16
C GLN A 42 9.87 -4.70 8.90
N LEU A 43 10.64 -3.65 8.60
CA LEU A 43 10.06 -2.35 8.26
C LEU A 43 9.16 -2.42 7.01
N GLN A 44 9.54 -3.19 6.00
CA GLN A 44 8.71 -3.37 4.81
C GLN A 44 7.41 -4.15 5.11
N GLU A 45 7.47 -5.15 5.98
CA GLU A 45 6.28 -5.91 6.43
C GLU A 45 5.34 -5.05 7.28
N ASP A 46 5.90 -4.16 8.11
CA ASP A 46 5.13 -3.24 8.95
C ASP A 46 4.48 -2.11 8.14
N LEU A 47 5.05 -1.77 6.97
CA LEU A 47 4.51 -0.76 6.06
C LEU A 47 3.25 -1.28 5.36
N LYS A 48 2.08 -0.90 5.85
CA LYS A 48 0.80 -1.12 5.16
C LYS A 48 0.76 -0.32 3.86
N THR A 49 0.41 -0.97 2.75
CA THR A 49 0.20 -0.31 1.46
C THR A 49 -0.93 0.71 1.55
N VAL A 50 -0.66 1.96 1.16
CA VAL A 50 -1.67 3.00 1.05
C VAL A 50 -2.54 2.72 -0.17
N VAL A 51 -3.83 2.46 0.05
CA VAL A 51 -4.81 2.27 -1.02
C VAL A 51 -5.63 3.55 -1.17
N SER A 52 -5.57 4.12 -2.37
CA SER A 52 -6.40 5.25 -2.79
C SER A 52 -7.27 4.82 -3.95
N CYS A 53 -8.56 5.16 -3.92
CA CYS A 53 -9.48 4.87 -5.00
C CYS A 53 -9.53 5.96 -6.07
N GLY A 54 -8.74 7.01 -5.91
CA GLY A 54 -8.69 8.15 -6.83
C GLY A 54 -9.87 9.11 -6.68
N TRP A 55 -9.72 10.27 -7.30
CA TRP A 55 -10.70 11.34 -7.23
C TRP A 55 -11.96 11.01 -8.07
N LEU A 56 -13.14 11.31 -7.53
CA LEU A 56 -14.41 11.32 -8.26
C LEU A 56 -14.89 12.75 -8.43
N ALA A 57 -15.30 13.09 -9.66
CA ALA A 57 -15.95 14.36 -9.96
C ALA A 57 -17.35 14.43 -9.32
N PRO A 58 -17.82 15.63 -8.93
CA PRO A 58 -19.24 15.83 -8.68
C PRO A 58 -20.04 15.61 -9.98
N PRO A 59 -21.26 15.05 -9.90
CA PRO A 59 -22.14 14.92 -11.06
C PRO A 59 -22.54 16.31 -11.57
N ALA A 60 -22.70 16.46 -12.89
CA ALA A 60 -23.33 17.64 -13.45
C ALA A 60 -24.74 17.81 -12.85
N ASN A 61 -25.15 19.05 -12.53
CA ASN A 61 -26.40 19.33 -11.83
C ASN A 61 -26.56 18.58 -10.49
N GLY A 62 -25.45 18.28 -9.82
CA GLY A 62 -25.44 17.81 -8.45
C GLY A 62 -24.17 18.17 -7.71
N GLU A 63 -24.02 17.60 -6.53
CA GLU A 63 -22.94 17.86 -5.60
C GLU A 63 -22.35 16.55 -5.08
N LYS A 64 -21.06 16.58 -4.77
CA LYS A 64 -20.34 15.51 -4.08
C LYS A 64 -19.95 16.01 -2.70
N SER A 65 -20.26 15.22 -1.67
CA SER A 65 -19.77 15.42 -0.30
C SER A 65 -18.69 14.38 0.03
N GLY A 66 -17.62 14.84 0.67
CA GLY A 66 -16.44 14.05 1.02
C GLY A 66 -15.19 14.40 0.20
N THR A 67 -14.05 14.42 0.87
CA THR A 67 -12.74 14.83 0.33
C THR A 67 -11.64 13.79 0.50
N ASP A 68 -11.95 12.69 1.19
CA ASP A 68 -11.02 11.59 1.39
C ASP A 68 -11.26 10.49 0.36
N TYR A 69 -10.16 9.94 -0.16
CA TYR A 69 -10.13 8.93 -1.22
C TYR A 69 -9.38 7.68 -0.78
N LEU A 70 -9.00 7.59 0.50
CA LEU A 70 -8.34 6.43 1.05
C LEU A 70 -9.31 5.29 1.33
N ARG A 71 -8.74 4.10 1.50
CA ARG A 71 -9.45 2.87 1.87
C ARG A 71 -10.41 3.08 3.04
N GLY A 72 -11.68 2.73 2.83
CA GLY A 72 -12.74 2.86 3.83
C GLY A 72 -13.50 4.19 3.77
N SER A 73 -12.98 5.21 3.09
CA SER A 73 -13.62 6.52 2.96
C SER A 73 -14.90 6.44 2.14
N LEU A 74 -15.84 7.33 2.45
CA LEU A 74 -17.19 7.33 1.89
C LEU A 74 -17.48 8.68 1.24
N LEU A 75 -17.89 8.65 -0.02
CA LEU A 75 -18.35 9.81 -0.77
C LEU A 75 -19.85 9.74 -0.95
N HIS A 76 -20.53 10.88 -0.84
CA HIS A 76 -21.98 11.00 -1.04
C HIS A 76 -22.30 11.91 -2.21
N PHE A 77 -23.36 11.59 -2.94
CA PHE A 77 -23.80 12.33 -4.11
C PHE A 77 -25.26 12.74 -3.95
N ARG A 78 -25.56 13.97 -4.34
CA ARG A 78 -26.91 14.53 -4.34
C ARG A 78 -27.14 15.34 -5.61
N CYS A 79 -28.37 15.39 -6.10
CA CYS A 79 -28.73 16.22 -7.24
C CYS A 79 -29.38 17.52 -6.77
N HIS A 80 -29.20 18.59 -7.54
CA HIS A 80 -29.91 19.84 -7.30
C HIS A 80 -31.43 19.66 -7.53
N PRO A 81 -32.28 20.56 -7.00
CA PRO A 81 -33.71 20.51 -7.24
C PRO A 81 -34.05 20.48 -8.74
N GLY A 82 -35.03 19.65 -9.11
CA GLY A 82 -35.41 19.43 -10.52
C GLY A 82 -34.58 18.37 -11.25
N TYR A 83 -33.69 17.66 -10.55
CA TYR A 83 -32.94 16.53 -11.08
C TYR A 83 -33.05 15.31 -10.16
N SER A 84 -33.08 14.12 -10.77
CA SER A 84 -33.10 12.82 -10.09
C SER A 84 -31.75 12.13 -10.19
N LEU A 85 -31.33 11.51 -9.08
CA LEU A 85 -30.07 10.76 -9.01
C LEU A 85 -30.22 9.40 -9.70
N VAL A 86 -29.34 9.13 -10.66
CA VAL A 86 -29.12 7.83 -11.29
C VAL A 86 -27.77 7.28 -10.86
N GLY A 87 -27.73 6.02 -10.45
CA GLY A 87 -26.53 5.37 -9.93
C GLY A 87 -26.48 5.37 -8.41
N SER A 88 -25.27 5.36 -7.84
CA SER A 88 -25.10 5.19 -6.39
C SER A 88 -25.04 6.52 -5.64
N ALA A 89 -25.95 6.71 -4.67
CA ALA A 89 -25.97 7.89 -3.79
C ALA A 89 -24.77 7.97 -2.84
N SER A 90 -24.09 6.84 -2.62
CA SER A 90 -22.86 6.77 -1.85
C SER A 90 -21.90 5.76 -2.45
N ARG A 91 -20.60 6.06 -2.44
CA ARG A 91 -19.54 5.16 -2.90
C ARG A 91 -18.44 5.06 -1.85
N ARG A 92 -18.04 3.83 -1.51
CA ARG A 92 -16.98 3.53 -0.54
C ARG A 92 -15.70 3.13 -1.27
N CYS A 93 -14.56 3.62 -0.82
CA CYS A 93 -13.27 3.17 -1.32
C CYS A 93 -12.93 1.78 -0.76
N GLN A 94 -12.76 0.80 -1.64
CA GLN A 94 -12.53 -0.60 -1.29
C GLN A 94 -11.03 -0.92 -1.20
N ASP A 95 -10.70 -2.07 -0.61
CA ASP A 95 -9.31 -2.50 -0.40
C ASP A 95 -8.55 -2.76 -1.72
N ASN A 96 -9.26 -2.95 -2.84
CA ASN A 96 -8.69 -3.13 -4.17
C ASN A 96 -8.40 -1.80 -4.91
N GLY A 97 -8.63 -0.65 -4.28
CA GLY A 97 -8.45 0.66 -4.92
C GLY A 97 -9.58 1.06 -5.88
N ALA A 98 -10.73 0.39 -5.84
CA ALA A 98 -11.92 0.77 -6.60
C ALA A 98 -12.99 1.39 -5.70
N TRP A 99 -13.77 2.31 -6.27
CA TRP A 99 -14.98 2.82 -5.65
C TRP A 99 -16.13 1.84 -5.83
N SER A 100 -16.82 1.51 -4.73
CA SER A 100 -18.02 0.68 -4.77
C SER A 100 -19.14 1.33 -5.59
N GLY A 101 -20.10 0.51 -6.05
CA GLY A 101 -21.28 1.00 -6.75
C GLY A 101 -20.99 1.61 -8.12
N THR A 102 -22.00 2.27 -8.68
CA THR A 102 -21.99 2.86 -10.02
C THR A 102 -21.82 4.37 -9.97
N ALA A 103 -21.31 4.96 -11.05
CA ALA A 103 -21.15 6.41 -11.17
C ALA A 103 -22.50 7.14 -10.96
N ALA A 104 -22.46 8.23 -10.19
CA ALA A 104 -23.62 9.07 -9.95
C ALA A 104 -23.82 10.03 -11.12
N SER A 105 -25.06 10.21 -11.57
CA SER A 105 -25.46 11.19 -12.57
C SER A 105 -26.79 11.82 -12.16
N CYS A 106 -26.99 13.08 -12.51
CA CYS A 106 -28.23 13.79 -12.24
C CYS A 106 -28.91 14.10 -13.57
N LEU A 107 -30.10 13.52 -13.76
CA LEU A 107 -30.90 13.69 -14.97
C LEU A 107 -32.18 14.45 -14.61
N PRO A 108 -32.72 15.29 -15.51
CA PRO A 108 -34.01 15.97 -15.29
C PRO A 108 -35.15 15.00 -14.97
#